data_AF-A0A7S1P2U9-F1
#
_entry.id   AF-A0A7S1P2U9-F1
#
_cell.length_a   1.000
_cell.length_b   1.000
_cell.length_c   1.000
_cell.angle_alpha   90.00
_cell.angle_beta   90.00
_cell.angle_gamma   90.00
#
_symmetry.space_group_name_H-M   'P 1'
#
loop_
_entity.id
_entity.type
_entity.pdbx_description
1 polymer ?
#
loop_
_entity_poly.entity_id
_entity_poly.type
_entity_poly.pdbx_seq_one_letter_code
_entity_poly.pdbx_strand_id
1 'polypeptide(L)'
;RSIRRVFDILFNSFDKPNSFYHRLLHRTKAWDYRLPGWDPPPPPPFGKGDPLGKRPTRCVTYKRAVRRTALTALLSLPEQCVCTETYKLFVYSARCFLVDVRVQISDMPLADCFEIHTRYKFVSVGDEGEGIET
;
A
#
# COMPACT_ATOMS: atom_id res chain seq x y z
N ARG A 1 -7.49 8.80 -17.50
CA ARG A 1 -8.19 8.73 -16.17
C ARG A 1 -7.38 9.56 -15.17
N SER A 2 -8.02 10.42 -14.37
CA SER A 2 -7.27 11.29 -13.42
C SER A 2 -6.45 10.46 -12.42
N ILE A 3 -5.17 10.81 -12.25
CA ILE A 3 -4.23 10.16 -11.32
C ILE A 3 -4.75 10.17 -9.88
N ARG A 4 -5.50 11.21 -9.49
CA ARG A 4 -6.18 11.33 -8.20
C ARG A 4 -7.16 10.17 -7.97
N ARG A 5 -7.95 9.81 -8.98
CA ARG A 5 -8.92 8.71 -8.87
C ARG A 5 -8.21 7.37 -8.68
N VAL A 6 -7.05 7.17 -9.32
CA VAL A 6 -6.23 5.97 -9.13
C VAL A 6 -5.70 5.90 -7.70
N PHE A 7 -5.14 7.01 -7.20
CA PHE A 7 -4.72 7.13 -5.80
C PHE A 7 -5.87 6.87 -4.84
N ASP A 8 -7.04 7.46 -5.07
CA ASP A 8 -8.20 7.32 -4.19
C ASP A 8 -8.68 5.87 -4.08
N ILE A 9 -8.73 5.16 -5.21
CA ILE A 9 -9.13 3.75 -5.27
C ILE A 9 -8.11 2.85 -4.57
N LEU A 10 -6.82 3.01 -4.88
CA LEU A 10 -5.78 2.09 -4.45
C LEU A 10 -5.22 2.40 -3.06
N PHE A 11 -5.26 3.66 -2.64
CA PHE A 11 -4.50 4.14 -1.49
C PHE A 11 -5.26 5.10 -0.57
N ASN A 12 -6.41 5.68 -0.93
CA ASN A 12 -7.09 6.63 -0.03
C ASN A 12 -8.38 6.10 0.59
N SER A 13 -9.03 5.10 -0.03
CA SER A 13 -10.34 4.61 0.41
C SER A 13 -10.27 3.49 1.46
N PHE A 14 -9.23 3.41 2.28
CA PHE A 14 -9.00 2.26 3.16
C PHE A 14 -10.07 2.12 4.24
N ASP A 15 -10.52 3.25 4.76
CA ASP A 15 -11.58 3.41 5.77
C ASP A 15 -13.00 3.16 5.24
N LYS A 16 -13.17 3.13 3.90
CA LYS A 16 -14.50 2.96 3.30
C LYS A 16 -14.89 1.48 3.22
N PRO A 17 -16.13 1.12 3.62
CA PRO A 17 -16.62 -0.24 3.43
C PRO A 17 -16.61 -0.59 1.94
N ASN A 18 -16.28 -1.83 1.61
CA ASN A 18 -16.15 -2.31 0.23
C ASN A 18 -15.13 -1.53 -0.62
N SER A 19 -14.09 -0.97 -0.02
CA SER A 19 -12.97 -0.42 -0.78
C SER A 19 -12.26 -1.51 -1.60
N PHE A 20 -11.40 -1.08 -2.54
CA PHE A 20 -10.54 -2.00 -3.27
C PHE A 20 -9.71 -2.86 -2.32
N TYR A 21 -9.19 -2.25 -1.25
CA TYR A 21 -8.32 -2.92 -0.31
C TYR A 21 -9.08 -3.90 0.59
N HIS A 22 -10.29 -3.57 1.05
CA HIS A 22 -11.19 -4.54 1.70
C HIS A 22 -11.43 -5.77 0.82
N ARG A 23 -11.71 -5.57 -0.47
CA ARG A 23 -11.89 -6.68 -1.42
C ARG A 23 -10.61 -7.48 -1.63
N LEU A 24 -9.46 -6.82 -1.65
CA LEU A 24 -8.15 -7.47 -1.77
C LEU A 24 -7.89 -8.37 -0.56
N LEU A 25 -8.03 -7.84 0.66
CA LEU A 25 -7.87 -8.59 1.91
C LEU A 25 -8.82 -9.79 1.98
N HIS A 26 -10.09 -9.60 1.59
CA HIS A 26 -11.05 -10.70 1.54
C HIS A 26 -10.62 -11.79 0.53
N ARG A 27 -10.18 -11.41 -0.68
CA ARG A 27 -9.70 -12.36 -1.69
C ARG A 27 -8.43 -13.10 -1.26
N THR A 28 -7.55 -12.44 -0.52
CA THR A 28 -6.32 -13.07 0.00
C THR A 28 -6.56 -13.84 1.30
N LYS A 29 -7.82 -13.96 1.75
CA LYS A 29 -8.23 -14.60 3.00
C LYS A 29 -7.49 -14.00 4.20
N ALA A 30 -7.38 -12.68 4.25
CA ALA A 30 -6.89 -11.97 5.42
C ALA A 30 -8.03 -11.64 6.37
N TRP A 31 -7.76 -11.66 7.67
CA TRP A 31 -8.73 -11.37 8.74
C TRP A 31 -8.10 -10.55 9.87
N ASP A 32 -8.91 -10.16 10.85
CA ASP A 32 -8.50 -9.40 12.03
C ASP A 32 -7.73 -8.12 11.67
N TYR A 33 -8.24 -7.40 10.67
CA TYR A 33 -7.56 -6.25 10.08
C TYR A 33 -8.18 -4.93 10.52
N ARG A 34 -7.32 -3.91 10.66
CA ARG A 34 -7.74 -2.51 10.85
C ARG A 34 -7.15 -1.67 9.73
N LEU A 35 -7.99 -0.82 9.13
CA LEU A 35 -7.62 0.01 7.98
C LEU A 35 -7.66 1.50 8.37
N PRO A 36 -6.64 2.00 9.08
CA PRO A 36 -6.59 3.41 9.42
C PRO A 36 -6.43 4.29 8.17
N GLY A 37 -6.97 5.50 8.26
CA GLY A 37 -6.66 6.58 7.34
C GLY A 37 -5.18 7.00 7.43
N TRP A 38 -4.78 7.91 6.56
CA TRP A 38 -3.45 8.51 6.59
C TRP A 38 -3.30 9.47 7.77
N ASP A 39 -2.14 9.44 8.42
CA ASP A 39 -1.70 10.41 9.42
C ASP A 39 -0.30 10.98 9.08
N PRO A 40 -0.18 12.30 8.82
CA PRO A 40 -1.29 13.24 8.59
C PRO A 40 -2.06 12.89 7.30
N PRO A 41 -3.25 13.48 7.05
CA PRO A 41 -3.95 13.32 5.78
C PRO A 41 -3.08 13.73 4.58
N PRO A 42 -3.27 13.12 3.39
CA PRO A 42 -2.51 13.50 2.20
C PRO A 42 -2.75 14.97 1.84
N PRO A 43 -1.71 15.73 1.44
CA PRO A 43 -1.90 17.10 1.02
C PRO A 43 -2.81 17.18 -0.23
N PRO A 44 -3.47 18.31 -0.49
CA PRO A 44 -4.14 18.53 -1.76
C PRO A 44 -3.16 18.34 -2.93
N PRO A 45 -3.60 17.87 -4.11
CA PRO A 45 -2.73 17.57 -5.27
C PRO A 45 -1.99 18.80 -5.86
N PHE A 46 -2.13 19.97 -5.26
CA PHE A 46 -1.48 21.24 -5.61
C PHE A 46 -0.67 21.86 -4.47
N GLY A 47 -0.58 21.20 -3.31
CA GLY A 47 0.28 21.67 -2.24
C GLY A 47 1.74 21.38 -2.59
N LYS A 48 2.62 22.40 -2.54
CA LYS A 48 4.05 22.13 -2.36
C LYS A 48 4.17 21.30 -1.09
N GLY A 49 4.46 20.01 -1.22
CA GLY A 49 4.71 19.17 -0.06
C GLY A 49 5.81 19.83 0.76
N ASP A 50 5.55 20.08 2.03
CA ASP A 50 6.57 20.61 2.93
C ASP A 50 7.70 19.57 3.02
N PRO A 51 8.93 19.87 2.53
CA PRO A 51 10.03 18.92 2.59
C PRO A 51 10.43 18.57 4.04
N LEU A 52 10.06 19.41 5.01
CA LEU A 52 10.29 19.24 6.44
C LEU A 52 9.07 18.70 7.20
N GLY A 53 7.90 18.63 6.55
CA GLY A 53 6.66 18.16 7.16
C GLY A 53 6.65 16.65 7.38
N LYS A 54 5.88 16.20 8.41
CA LYS A 54 5.62 14.77 8.64
C LYS A 54 4.92 14.20 7.41
N ARG A 55 5.56 13.23 6.73
CA ARG A 55 4.99 12.59 5.55
C ARG A 55 3.75 11.78 5.94
N PRO A 56 2.67 11.79 5.15
CA PRO A 56 1.51 10.94 5.38
C PRO A 56 1.93 9.48 5.47
N THR A 57 1.56 8.86 6.59
CA THR A 57 1.85 7.46 6.89
C THR A 57 0.61 6.75 7.39
N ARG A 58 0.56 5.44 7.23
CA ARG A 58 -0.41 4.59 7.92
C ARG A 58 0.15 3.19 8.07
N CYS A 59 -0.40 2.44 9.01
CA CYS A 59 -0.01 1.07 9.29
C CYS A 59 -1.25 0.18 9.29
N VAL A 60 -1.22 -0.88 8.50
CA VAL A 60 -2.26 -1.90 8.46
C VAL A 60 -1.68 -3.17 9.03
N THR A 61 -2.34 -3.75 10.03
CA THR A 61 -2.01 -5.09 10.53
C THR A 61 -3.16 -6.02 10.21
N TYR A 62 -2.86 -7.23 9.75
CA TYR A 62 -3.82 -8.29 9.49
C TYR A 62 -3.21 -9.67 9.68
N LYS A 63 -4.06 -10.68 9.86
CA LYS A 63 -3.66 -12.09 9.89
C LYS A 63 -3.93 -12.75 8.56
N ARG A 64 -3.11 -13.74 8.18
CA ARG A 64 -3.27 -14.52 6.95
C ARG A 64 -2.91 -15.98 7.17
N ALA A 65 -3.60 -16.87 6.47
CA ALA A 65 -3.29 -18.29 6.47
C ALA A 65 -2.01 -18.56 5.68
N VAL A 66 -1.12 -19.35 6.26
CA VAL A 66 0.06 -19.89 5.57
C VAL A 66 -0.42 -21.02 4.66
N ARG A 67 -0.07 -20.95 3.37
CA ARG A 67 -0.49 -21.97 2.42
C ARG A 67 0.14 -23.30 2.80
N ARG A 68 -0.69 -24.26 3.22
CA ARG A 68 -0.25 -25.64 3.46
C ARG A 68 0.20 -26.28 2.16
N THR A 69 1.47 -26.63 2.12
CA THR A 69 2.12 -27.47 1.11
C THR A 69 2.89 -28.61 1.83
N ALA A 70 3.34 -29.62 1.09
CA ALA A 70 4.18 -30.67 1.63
C ALA A 70 5.43 -30.11 2.32
N LEU A 71 6.04 -29.07 1.73
CA LEU A 71 7.21 -28.39 2.31
C LEU A 71 6.88 -27.68 3.62
N THR A 72 5.76 -26.94 3.70
CA THR A 72 5.39 -26.25 4.95
C THR A 72 5.03 -27.23 6.06
N ALA A 73 4.48 -28.39 5.71
CA ALA A 73 4.17 -29.44 6.68
C ALA A 73 5.45 -30.10 7.20
N LEU A 74 6.40 -30.40 6.32
CA LEU A 74 7.72 -30.95 6.69
C LEU A 74 8.47 -30.00 7.64
N LEU A 75 8.41 -28.70 7.37
CA LEU A 75 9.08 -27.68 8.18
C LEU A 75 8.29 -27.27 9.43
N SER A 76 7.14 -27.91 9.71
CA SER A 76 6.28 -27.58 10.85
C SER A 76 5.95 -26.07 10.94
N LEU A 77 5.71 -25.43 9.79
CA LEU A 77 5.39 -24.01 9.76
C LEU A 77 4.02 -23.75 10.41
N PRO A 78 3.85 -22.59 11.06
CA PRO A 78 2.58 -22.24 11.67
C PRO A 78 1.48 -22.11 10.60
N GLU A 79 0.23 -22.29 11.03
CA GLU A 79 -0.93 -22.24 10.12
C GLU A 79 -1.29 -20.82 9.67
N GLN A 80 -0.83 -19.82 10.42
CA GLN A 80 -1.11 -18.41 10.19
C GLN A 80 0.13 -17.57 10.47
N CYS A 81 0.16 -16.39 9.87
CA CYS A 81 1.13 -15.35 10.17
C CYS A 81 0.42 -14.00 10.36
N VAL A 82 1.11 -13.08 11.02
CA VAL A 82 0.69 -11.68 11.12
C VAL A 82 1.49 -10.88 10.10
N CYS A 83 0.81 -10.05 9.31
CA CYS A 83 1.42 -9.13 8.37
C CYS A 83 1.17 -7.70 8.84
N THR A 84 2.23 -6.91 8.87
CA THR A 84 2.18 -5.46 9.16
C THR A 84 2.68 -4.71 7.94
N GLU A 85 1.78 -3.98 7.29
CA GLU A 85 2.07 -3.16 6.12
C GLU A 85 2.12 -1.67 6.52
N THR A 86 3.31 -1.07 6.42
CA THR A 86 3.51 0.36 6.63
C THR A 86 3.55 1.07 5.29
N TYR A 87 2.60 1.98 5.08
CA TYR A 87 2.49 2.82 3.90
C TYR A 87 3.04 4.21 4.19
N LYS A 88 3.80 4.75 3.24
CA LYS A 88 4.32 6.12 3.31
C LYS A 88 4.18 6.81 1.96
N LEU A 89 3.53 7.96 1.95
CA LEU A 89 3.36 8.80 0.76
C LEU A 89 4.53 9.78 0.66
N PHE A 90 5.27 9.71 -0.44
CA PHE A 90 6.45 10.55 -0.69
C PHE A 90 6.15 11.70 -1.63
N VAL A 91 5.38 11.42 -2.69
CA VAL A 91 5.04 12.39 -3.73
C VAL A 91 3.54 12.27 -3.97
N TYR A 92 2.84 13.41 -4.02
CA TYR A 92 1.45 13.47 -4.45
C TYR A 92 1.21 14.79 -5.15
N SER A 93 0.89 14.73 -6.44
CA SER A 93 0.69 15.89 -7.30
C SER A 93 -0.42 15.63 -8.32
N ALA A 94 -0.76 16.65 -9.09
CA ALA A 94 -1.69 16.53 -10.22
C ALA A 94 -1.24 15.55 -11.32
N ARG A 95 0.06 15.20 -11.40
CA ARG A 95 0.62 14.36 -12.48
C ARG A 95 1.17 13.02 -12.01
N CYS A 96 1.54 12.88 -10.74
CA CYS A 96 2.13 11.64 -10.24
C CYS A 96 1.94 11.47 -8.74
N PHE A 97 2.07 10.22 -8.29
CA PHE A 97 2.26 9.92 -6.88
C PHE A 97 3.24 8.77 -6.66
N LEU A 98 3.83 8.74 -5.46
CA LEU A 98 4.78 7.73 -5.03
C LEU A 98 4.44 7.25 -3.62
N VAL A 99 4.08 5.97 -3.52
CA VAL A 99 3.78 5.30 -2.25
C VAL A 99 4.80 4.20 -2.03
N ASP A 100 5.37 4.19 -0.85
CA ASP A 100 6.31 3.19 -0.36
C ASP A 100 5.56 2.29 0.61
N VAL A 101 5.67 0.97 0.44
CA VAL A 101 5.02 -0.03 1.29
C VAL A 101 6.08 -0.97 1.81
N ARG A 102 6.20 -1.04 3.13
CA ARG A 102 7.03 -2.01 3.84
C ARG A 102 6.14 -3.05 4.47
N VAL A 103 6.43 -4.32 4.23
CA VAL A 103 5.68 -5.44 4.80
C VAL A 103 6.61 -6.24 5.68
N GLN A 104 6.25 -6.31 6.95
CA GLN A 104 6.88 -7.18 7.94
C GLN A 104 5.93 -8.35 8.20
N ILE A 105 6.48 -9.54 8.25
CA ILE A 105 5.75 -10.76 8.60
C ILE A 105 6.26 -11.17 9.98
N SER A 106 5.38 -11.54 10.89
CA SER A 106 5.73 -12.15 12.17
C SER A 106 5.04 -13.49 12.33
N ASP A 107 5.40 -14.21 13.39
CA ASP A 107 4.92 -15.58 13.67
C ASP A 107 5.26 -16.57 12.56
N MET A 108 6.42 -16.39 11.91
CA MET A 108 6.98 -17.32 10.92
C MET A 108 8.47 -17.54 11.23
N PRO A 109 9.03 -18.74 11.00
CA PRO A 109 10.48 -18.92 11.04
C PRO A 109 11.18 -17.96 10.09
N LEU A 110 12.29 -17.36 10.56
CA LEU A 110 13.10 -16.39 9.81
C LEU A 110 12.37 -15.08 9.45
N ALA A 111 11.22 -14.81 10.07
CA ALA A 111 10.44 -13.58 9.90
C ALA A 111 11.25 -12.29 10.09
N ASP A 112 12.21 -12.32 11.01
CA ASP A 112 13.13 -11.22 11.34
C ASP A 112 14.30 -11.07 10.35
N CYS A 113 14.52 -12.06 9.48
CA CYS A 113 15.63 -12.08 8.54
C CYS A 113 15.32 -11.36 7.21
N PHE A 114 14.05 -10.98 6.98
CA PHE A 114 13.66 -10.30 5.74
C PHE A 114 12.54 -9.28 5.97
N GLU A 115 12.51 -8.26 5.12
CA GLU A 115 11.39 -7.34 4.97
C GLU A 115 11.06 -7.25 3.49
N ILE A 116 9.78 -7.13 3.15
CA ILE A 116 9.37 -6.92 1.76
C ILE A 116 9.16 -5.42 1.56
N HIS A 117 9.89 -4.85 0.61
CA HIS A 117 9.79 -3.45 0.26
C HIS A 117 9.26 -3.27 -1.15
N THR A 118 8.10 -2.63 -1.30
CA THR A 118 7.46 -2.35 -2.59
C THR A 118 7.23 -0.86 -2.77
N ARG A 119 7.66 -0.32 -3.92
CA ARG A 119 7.44 1.08 -4.28
C ARG A 119 6.51 1.21 -5.47
N TYR A 120 5.39 1.88 -5.25
CA TYR A 120 4.41 2.20 -6.28
C TYR A 120 4.63 3.62 -6.79
N LYS A 121 5.05 3.74 -8.05
CA LYS A 121 5.12 5.03 -8.76
C LYS A 121 4.09 5.03 -9.88
N PHE A 122 3.16 5.96 -9.82
CA PHE A 122 2.18 6.18 -10.89
C PHE A 122 2.38 7.57 -11.47
N VAL A 123 2.39 7.65 -12.80
CA VAL A 123 2.53 8.89 -13.56
C VAL A 123 1.39 8.94 -14.57
N SER A 124 0.76 10.10 -14.71
CA SER A 124 -0.24 10.33 -15.74
C SER A 124 0.42 10.29 -17.12
N VAL A 125 -0.19 9.57 -18.06
CA VAL A 125 0.23 9.53 -19.47
C VAL A 125 -0.79 10.34 -20.26
N GLY A 126 -0.39 11.50 -20.82
CA GLY A 126 -1.20 12.41 -21.66
C GLY A 126 -1.06 13.90 -21.30
N ASP A 127 -1.08 14.85 -22.24
CA ASP A 127 -1.30 14.73 -23.71
C ASP A 127 0.00 14.79 -24.52
N GLU A 128 0.22 13.82 -25.43
CA GLU A 128 1.08 14.04 -26.60
C GLU A 128 0.31 14.96 -27.56
N GLY A 129 0.59 16.26 -27.48
CA GLY A 129 -0.14 17.28 -28.22
C GLY A 129 0.44 18.68 -28.04
N GLU A 130 1.77 18.81 -27.98
CA GLU A 130 2.43 20.05 -28.38
C GLU A 130 2.95 19.81 -29.80
N GLY A 131 2.13 20.24 -30.77
CA GLY A 131 2.59 20.45 -32.13
C GLY A 131 3.78 21.39 -32.08
N ILE A 132 4.91 20.94 -32.61
CA ILE A 132 5.98 21.83 -33.03
C ILE A 132 5.40 22.58 -34.24
N GLU A 133 4.85 23.77 -34.02
CA GLU A 133 4.74 24.75 -35.09
C GLU A 133 6.17 25.17 -35.44
N THR A 134 6.69 24.60 -36.52
CA THR A 134 7.81 25.15 -37.31
C THR A 134 7.32 26.27 -38.20
#